data_AF-A0ABD4KYZ8-F1
#
_entry.id   AF-A0ABD4KYZ8-F1
#
_cell.length_a   1.000
_cell.length_b   1.000
_cell.length_c   1.000
_cell.angle_alpha   90.00
_cell.angle_beta   90.00
_cell.angle_gamma   90.00
#
_symmetry.space_group_name_H-M   'P 1'
#
loop_
_entity.id
_entity.type
_entity.pdbx_description
1 polymer ?
#
loop_
_entity_poly.entity_id
_entity_poly.type
_entity_poly.pdbx_seq_one_letter_code
_entity_poly.pdbx_strand_id
1 'polypeptide(L)'
;WLVLLNRYVSYIRDEGYVKGNFPRFEDYSLLARSLPFFVYDNEEFANQTCKTAFTTGSAVFFYKDFFEKLKEVDDICHARGTPEQANHVLFVLLHEIAHCLNNDVGIRLRSIKAPIPNIAQDIANNLTLVFDLGIKIDE
;
A
#
# COMPACT_ATOMS: atom_id res chain seq x y z
N TRP A 1 0.17 -1.17 17.17
CA TRP A 1 0.30 -1.42 15.72
C TRP A 1 -1.03 -1.70 15.04
N LEU A 2 -1.75 -2.76 15.43
CA LEU A 2 -3.08 -3.08 14.88
C LEU A 2 -4.06 -1.90 14.86
N VAL A 3 -4.20 -1.16 15.97
CA VAL A 3 -5.08 0.03 16.03
C VAL A 3 -4.68 1.10 15.02
N LEU A 4 -3.38 1.31 14.81
CA LEU A 4 -2.88 2.37 13.94
C LEU A 4 -3.00 1.97 12.47
N LEU A 5 -2.61 0.75 12.10
CA LEU A 5 -2.83 0.21 10.75
C LEU A 5 -4.32 0.20 10.40
N ASN A 6 -5.18 -0.20 11.34
CA ASN A 6 -6.63 -0.22 11.14
C ASN A 6 -7.20 1.15 10.77
N ARG A 7 -6.61 2.26 11.23
CA ARG A 7 -7.07 3.60 10.79
C ARG A 7 -6.88 3.79 9.30
N TYR A 8 -5.73 3.39 8.75
CA TYR A 8 -5.46 3.45 7.31
C TYR A 8 -6.32 2.46 6.54
N VAL A 9 -6.46 1.23 7.04
CA VAL A 9 -7.27 0.18 6.40
C VAL A 9 -8.75 0.57 6.36
N SER A 10 -9.32 1.05 7.47
CA SER A 10 -10.71 1.53 7.50
C SER A 10 -10.92 2.72 6.55
N TYR A 11 -9.92 3.60 6.42
CA TYR A 11 -9.96 4.71 5.46
C TYR A 11 -9.98 4.21 4.00
N ILE A 12 -9.14 3.23 3.64
CA ILE A 12 -9.13 2.63 2.29
C ILE A 12 -10.45 1.89 2.02
N ARG A 13 -10.97 1.15 2.99
CA ARG A 13 -12.21 0.36 2.86
C ARG A 13 -13.49 1.19 2.82
N ASP A 14 -13.38 2.49 3.12
CA ASP A 14 -14.50 3.39 3.33
C ASP A 14 -15.44 2.95 4.47
N GLU A 15 -14.89 2.33 5.52
CA GLU A 15 -15.64 1.96 6.72
C GLU A 15 -16.13 3.25 7.41
N GLY A 16 -17.41 3.60 7.24
CA GLY A 16 -18.03 4.81 7.79
C GLY A 16 -18.28 5.95 6.79
N TYR A 17 -17.98 5.75 5.49
CA TYR A 17 -18.31 6.73 4.46
C TYR A 17 -19.80 6.62 4.06
N VAL A 18 -20.60 7.63 4.45
CA VAL A 18 -22.07 7.64 4.25
C VAL A 18 -22.50 8.29 2.92
N LYS A 19 -21.58 8.63 2.02
CA LYS A 19 -21.94 9.28 0.74
C LYS A 19 -22.14 8.24 -0.37
N GLY A 20 -23.40 8.05 -0.75
CA GLY A 20 -23.81 7.25 -1.91
C GLY A 20 -23.30 7.85 -3.22
N ASN A 21 -22.23 7.27 -3.76
CA ASN A 21 -22.38 6.44 -4.96
C ASN A 21 -21.08 5.79 -5.47
N PHE A 22 -19.88 6.09 -4.96
CA PHE A 22 -18.66 5.40 -5.38
C PHE A 22 -17.64 5.25 -4.23
N PRO A 23 -16.92 4.10 -4.14
CA PRO A 23 -15.80 3.94 -3.22
C PRO A 23 -14.69 4.97 -3.49
N ARG A 24 -14.01 5.46 -2.45
CA ARG A 24 -12.99 6.53 -2.51
C ARG A 24 -11.85 6.19 -3.45
N PHE A 25 -11.42 4.94 -3.44
CA PHE A 25 -10.40 4.42 -4.35
C PHE A 25 -10.99 3.32 -5.24
N GLU A 26 -12.25 3.48 -5.67
CA GLU A 26 -12.88 2.61 -6.65
C GLU A 26 -12.69 1.10 -6.34
N ASP A 27 -12.13 0.34 -7.28
CA ASP A 27 -11.90 -1.09 -7.17
C ASP A 27 -10.90 -1.47 -6.06
N TYR A 28 -9.93 -0.60 -5.77
CA TYR A 28 -8.98 -0.81 -4.66
C TYR A 28 -9.71 -0.84 -3.31
N SER A 29 -10.64 0.10 -3.10
CA SER A 29 -11.48 0.14 -1.90
C SER A 29 -12.40 -1.08 -1.80
N LEU A 30 -12.94 -1.56 -2.92
CA LEU A 30 -13.79 -2.76 -2.94
C LEU A 30 -12.99 -4.01 -2.58
N LEU A 31 -11.82 -4.21 -3.21
CA LEU A 31 -10.95 -5.36 -2.94
C LEU A 31 -10.46 -5.34 -1.49
N ALA A 32 -10.05 -4.18 -0.98
CA ALA A 32 -9.57 -4.00 0.38
C ALA A 32 -10.57 -4.47 1.46
N ARG A 33 -11.89 -4.42 1.20
CA ARG A 33 -12.91 -4.89 2.16
C ARG A 33 -12.82 -6.39 2.44
N SER A 34 -12.33 -7.17 1.46
CA SER A 34 -12.13 -8.61 1.59
C SER A 34 -10.71 -9.00 1.97
N LEU A 35 -9.73 -8.11 1.80
CA LEU A 35 -8.33 -8.40 2.08
C LEU A 35 -8.02 -8.29 3.58
N PRO A 36 -7.35 -9.28 4.19
CA PRO A 36 -6.74 -9.12 5.49
C PRO A 36 -5.42 -8.34 5.40
N PHE A 37 -5.16 -7.53 6.42
CA PHE A 37 -3.95 -6.71 6.54
C PHE A 37 -3.23 -7.04 7.84
N PHE A 38 -1.92 -7.24 7.77
CA PHE A 38 -1.10 -7.65 8.91
C PHE A 38 0.13 -6.76 9.07
N VAL A 39 0.50 -6.49 10.33
CA VAL A 39 1.83 -5.97 10.67
C VAL A 39 2.65 -7.10 11.28
N TYR A 40 3.88 -7.27 10.85
CA TYR A 40 4.83 -8.20 11.46
C TYR A 40 6.07 -7.46 11.97
N ASP A 41 6.65 -7.97 13.06
CA ASP A 41 7.82 -7.40 13.75
C ASP A 41 8.88 -8.46 14.06
N ASN A 42 8.80 -9.62 13.40
CA ASN A 42 9.80 -10.67 13.53
C ASN A 42 10.98 -10.42 12.58
N GLU A 43 12.16 -10.12 13.12
CA GLU A 43 13.36 -9.82 12.33
C GLU A 43 13.82 -10.99 11.46
N GLU A 44 13.75 -12.23 11.96
CA GLU A 44 14.16 -13.41 11.23
C GLU A 44 13.27 -13.62 10.00
N PHE A 45 11.96 -13.51 10.18
CA PHE A 45 10.99 -13.52 9.09
C PHE A 45 11.25 -12.39 8.10
N ALA A 46 11.51 -11.16 8.58
CA ALA A 46 11.78 -10.00 7.73
C ALA A 46 13.07 -10.17 6.90
N ASN A 47 14.11 -10.79 7.46
CA ASN A 47 15.35 -11.11 6.76
C ASN A 47 15.16 -12.15 5.65
N GLN A 48 14.22 -13.08 5.84
CA GLN A 48 13.92 -14.15 4.88
C GLN A 48 12.89 -13.76 3.82
N THR A 49 12.07 -12.74 4.08
CA THR A 49 10.93 -12.37 3.22
C THR A 49 11.07 -10.95 2.68
N CYS A 50 10.76 -9.95 3.50
CA CYS A 50 10.70 -8.55 3.11
C CYS A 50 10.91 -7.64 4.34
N LYS A 51 11.55 -6.49 4.14
CA LYS A 51 11.71 -5.43 5.17
C LYS A 51 10.88 -4.18 4.85
N THR A 52 9.92 -4.29 3.95
CA THR A 52 9.03 -3.19 3.54
C THR A 52 7.57 -3.60 3.69
N ALA A 53 6.82 -3.67 2.60
CA ALA A 53 5.50 -4.26 2.52
C ALA A 53 5.52 -5.30 1.40
N PHE A 54 4.57 -6.24 1.43
CA PHE A 54 4.36 -7.18 0.34
C PHE A 54 2.95 -7.75 0.39
N THR A 55 2.51 -8.34 -0.72
CA THR A 55 1.27 -9.11 -0.79
C THR A 55 1.48 -10.54 -1.29
N THR A 56 0.59 -11.43 -0.86
CA THR A 56 0.45 -12.79 -1.42
C THR A 56 -0.66 -12.87 -2.47
N GLY A 57 -1.29 -11.75 -2.82
CA GLY A 57 -2.49 -11.67 -3.65
C GLY A 57 -3.80 -11.93 -2.88
N SER A 58 -3.70 -12.49 -1.67
CA SER A 58 -4.83 -12.79 -0.78
C SER A 58 -4.74 -12.10 0.58
N ALA A 59 -3.62 -11.45 0.89
CA ALA A 59 -3.34 -10.75 2.13
C ALA A 59 -2.21 -9.74 1.93
N VAL A 60 -2.28 -8.62 2.65
CA VAL A 60 -1.24 -7.58 2.64
C VAL A 60 -0.48 -7.61 3.96
N PHE A 61 0.84 -7.59 3.88
CA PHE A 61 1.75 -7.64 5.03
C PHE A 61 2.65 -6.41 5.05
N PHE A 62 2.85 -5.86 6.24
CA PHE A 62 3.65 -4.66 6.45
C PHE A 62 4.68 -4.89 7.55
N TYR A 63 5.95 -4.60 7.27
CA TYR A 63 7.00 -4.65 8.29
C TYR A 63 6.87 -3.46 9.24
N LYS A 64 6.89 -3.72 10.54
CA LYS A 64 6.69 -2.71 11.58
C LYS A 64 7.64 -1.51 11.45
N ASP A 65 8.95 -1.73 11.36
CA ASP A 65 9.90 -0.60 11.35
C ASP A 65 9.79 0.22 10.06
N PHE A 66 9.38 -0.41 8.95
CA PHE A 66 9.12 0.31 7.72
C PHE A 66 7.85 1.17 7.83
N PHE A 67 6.80 0.62 8.44
CA PHE A 67 5.59 1.37 8.75
C PHE A 67 5.88 2.59 9.63
N GLU A 68 6.71 2.44 10.67
CA GLU A 68 7.16 3.53 11.54
C GLU A 68 7.89 4.62 10.75
N LYS A 69 8.84 4.24 9.89
CA LYS A 69 9.56 5.20 9.05
C LYS A 69 8.65 6.01 8.13
N LEU A 70 7.67 5.37 7.48
CA LEU A 70 6.73 6.08 6.62
C LEU A 70 5.87 7.06 7.42
N LYS A 71 5.45 6.66 8.62
CA LYS A 71 4.72 7.55 9.52
C LYS A 71 5.58 8.74 9.98
N GLU A 72 6.85 8.52 10.29
CA GLU A 72 7.76 9.61 10.66
C GLU A 72 7.89 10.62 9.51
N VAL A 73 7.94 10.14 8.26
CA VAL A 73 7.94 11.02 7.08
C VAL A 73 6.63 11.81 6.99
N ASP A 74 5.47 11.15 7.16
CA ASP A 74 4.17 11.82 7.19
C ASP A 74 4.10 12.90 8.30
N ASP A 75 4.60 12.60 9.49
CA ASP A 75 4.66 13.54 10.62
C ASP A 75 5.59 14.74 10.33
N ILE A 76 6.70 14.53 9.61
CA ILE A 76 7.60 15.59 9.14
C ILE A 76 6.90 16.50 8.12
N CYS A 77 6.16 15.94 7.16
CA CYS A 77 5.38 16.72 6.19
C CYS A 77 4.34 17.61 6.91
N HIS A 78 3.64 17.07 7.90
CA HIS A 78 2.75 17.86 8.75
C HIS A 78 3.46 19.01 9.47
N ALA A 79 4.63 18.75 10.07
CA ALA A 79 5.41 19.76 10.79
C ALA A 79 5.97 20.86 9.87
N ARG A 80 6.25 20.53 8.59
CA ARG A 80 6.73 21.48 7.57
C ARG A 80 5.61 22.30 6.91
N GLY A 81 4.36 22.03 7.25
CA GLY A 81 3.21 22.71 6.67
C GLY A 81 2.83 22.22 5.27
N THR A 82 3.22 20.98 4.91
CA THR A 82 2.84 20.31 3.65
C THR A 82 2.02 19.03 3.92
N PRO A 83 0.90 19.11 4.67
CA PRO A 83 0.11 17.94 5.08
C PRO A 83 -0.46 17.13 3.90
N GLU A 84 -0.61 17.74 2.73
CA GLU A 84 -1.03 17.07 1.50
C GLU A 84 -0.03 16.03 0.98
N GLN A 85 1.23 16.11 1.42
CA GLN A 85 2.29 15.13 1.10
C GLN A 85 2.32 13.96 2.10
N ALA A 86 1.57 14.04 3.20
CA ALA A 86 1.59 13.05 4.28
C ALA A 86 0.71 11.82 3.99
N ASN A 87 0.98 11.15 2.87
CA ASN A 87 0.21 9.98 2.39
C ASN A 87 1.08 8.73 2.17
N HIS A 88 2.27 8.65 2.77
CA HIS A 88 3.25 7.61 2.44
C HIS A 88 2.78 6.21 2.83
N VAL A 89 2.20 6.06 4.03
CA VAL A 89 1.62 4.77 4.47
C VAL A 89 0.45 4.36 3.57
N LEU A 90 -0.42 5.31 3.24
CA LEU A 90 -1.60 5.07 2.41
C LEU A 90 -1.19 4.63 1.00
N PHE A 91 -0.19 5.29 0.42
CA PHE A 91 0.32 4.98 -0.89
C PHE A 91 0.88 3.55 -0.97
N VAL A 92 1.71 3.14 -0.01
CA VAL A 92 2.26 1.78 0.00
C VAL A 92 1.17 0.73 0.17
N LEU A 93 0.14 0.98 0.99
CA LEU A 93 -0.99 0.05 1.11
C LEU A 93 -1.75 -0.09 -0.21
N LEU A 94 -2.02 1.01 -0.92
CA LEU A 94 -2.68 0.97 -2.22
C LEU A 94 -1.82 0.29 -3.28
N HIS A 95 -0.50 0.46 -3.23
CA HIS A 95 0.46 -0.28 -4.06
C HIS A 95 0.34 -1.80 -3.88
N GLU A 96 0.31 -2.29 -2.64
CA GLU A 96 0.15 -3.74 -2.39
C GLU A 96 -1.25 -4.25 -2.80
N ILE A 97 -2.29 -3.41 -2.68
CA ILE A 97 -3.62 -3.75 -3.18
C ILE A 97 -3.63 -3.80 -4.72
N ALA A 98 -2.89 -2.92 -5.40
CA ALA A 98 -2.73 -2.94 -6.86
C ALA A 98 -2.14 -4.26 -7.33
N HIS A 99 -1.11 -4.76 -6.64
CA HIS A 99 -0.57 -6.09 -6.91
C HIS A 99 -1.61 -7.22 -6.76
N CYS A 100 -2.53 -7.10 -5.80
CA CYS A 100 -3.63 -8.06 -5.66
C CYS A 100 -4.62 -7.94 -6.82
N LEU A 101 -5.02 -6.71 -7.16
CA LEU A 101 -6.02 -6.42 -8.18
C LEU A 101 -5.55 -6.87 -9.57
N ASN A 102 -4.27 -6.61 -9.89
CA ASN A 102 -3.65 -6.96 -11.16
C ASN A 102 -3.15 -8.41 -11.23
N ASN A 103 -3.29 -9.18 -10.14
CA ASN A 103 -2.80 -10.55 -10.02
C ASN A 103 -1.30 -10.69 -10.32
N ASP A 104 -0.52 -9.69 -9.90
CA ASP A 104 0.92 -9.61 -10.19
C ASP A 104 1.69 -10.75 -9.53
N VAL A 105 1.18 -11.28 -8.42
CA VAL A 105 1.74 -12.44 -7.72
C VAL A 105 1.65 -13.71 -8.56
N GLY A 106 0.58 -13.87 -9.35
CA GLY A 106 0.35 -15.02 -10.22
C GLY A 106 1.01 -14.90 -11.60
N ILE A 107 1.12 -13.67 -12.12
CA ILE A 107 1.56 -13.35 -13.49
C ILE A 107 3.05 -12.96 -13.56
N ARG A 108 3.83 -13.15 -12.48
CA ARG A 108 5.29 -12.92 -12.50
C ARG A 108 5.90 -13.48 -13.78
N LEU A 109 6.57 -12.62 -14.56
CA LEU A 109 7.17 -12.96 -15.85
C LEU A 109 8.25 -14.03 -15.65
N ARG A 110 7.85 -15.30 -15.59
CA ARG A 110 8.68 -16.46 -15.20
C ARG A 110 9.90 -16.64 -16.10
N SER A 111 9.87 -16.05 -17.29
CA SER A 111 10.91 -16.10 -18.31
C SER A 111 11.97 -14.98 -18.20
N ILE A 112 11.76 -13.96 -17.36
CA ILE A 112 12.69 -12.84 -17.22
C ILE A 112 13.34 -12.87 -15.85
N LYS A 113 14.68 -12.74 -15.82
CA LYS A 113 15.48 -12.77 -14.59
C LYS A 113 15.06 -11.61 -13.67
N ALA A 114 14.59 -11.93 -12.46
CA ALA A 114 14.44 -10.96 -11.38
C ALA A 114 15.80 -10.22 -11.18
N PRO A 115 15.81 -8.89 -10.96
CA PRO A 115 14.72 -8.07 -10.40
C PRO A 115 13.99 -7.16 -11.40
N ILE A 116 14.42 -7.08 -12.66
CA ILE A 116 13.95 -6.04 -13.62
C ILE A 116 12.42 -6.07 -13.85
N PRO A 117 11.77 -7.23 -14.06
CA PRO A 117 10.32 -7.30 -14.23
C PRO A 117 9.53 -6.76 -13.04
N ASN A 118 9.98 -7.06 -11.83
CA ASN A 118 9.31 -6.64 -10.61
C ASN A 118 9.40 -5.12 -10.48
N ILE A 119 10.59 -4.54 -10.69
CA ILE A 119 10.78 -3.09 -10.67
C ILE A 119 9.88 -2.40 -11.72
N ALA A 120 9.80 -2.95 -12.93
CA ALA A 120 8.95 -2.38 -13.98
C ALA A 120 7.46 -2.46 -13.62
N GLN A 121 7.02 -3.56 -13.00
CA GLN A 121 5.64 -3.76 -12.56
C GLN A 121 5.28 -2.81 -11.40
N ASP A 122 6.19 -2.64 -10.45
CA ASP A 122 6.04 -1.69 -9.34
C ASP A 122 5.94 -0.25 -9.87
N ILE A 123 6.78 0.13 -10.84
CA ILE A 123 6.71 1.44 -11.50
C ILE A 123 5.37 1.62 -12.22
N ALA A 124 4.91 0.61 -12.96
CA ALA A 124 3.62 0.67 -13.65
C ALA A 124 2.46 0.89 -12.67
N ASN A 125 2.39 0.08 -11.59
CA ASN A 125 1.38 0.23 -10.55
C ASN A 125 1.44 1.61 -9.89
N ASN A 126 2.64 2.11 -9.58
CA ASN A 126 2.82 3.43 -8.98
C ASN A 126 2.31 4.55 -9.89
N LEU A 127 2.64 4.50 -11.18
CA LEU A 127 2.17 5.50 -12.15
C LEU A 127 0.64 5.46 -12.28
N THR A 128 0.04 4.27 -12.36
CA THR A 128 -1.43 4.10 -12.38
C THR A 128 -2.07 4.71 -11.15
N LEU A 129 -1.56 4.43 -9.94
CA LEU A 129 -2.09 5.01 -8.71
C LEU A 129 -1.99 6.55 -8.68
N VAL A 130 -0.89 7.11 -9.18
CA VAL A 130 -0.72 8.57 -9.25
C VAL A 130 -1.70 9.20 -10.25
N PHE A 131 -1.84 8.62 -11.44
CA PHE A 131 -2.70 9.17 -12.49
C PHE A 131 -4.20 8.97 -12.20
N ASP A 132 -4.59 7.80 -11.69
CA ASP A 132 -6.00 7.43 -11.55
C ASP A 132 -6.61 7.91 -10.24
N LEU A 133 -5.86 7.84 -9.13
CA LEU A 133 -6.40 8.16 -7.80
C LEU A 133 -6.10 9.59 -7.36
N GLY A 134 -5.36 10.36 -8.17
CA GLY A 134 -4.95 11.73 -7.84
C GLY A 134 -4.22 11.83 -6.50
N ILE A 135 -3.57 10.75 -6.05
CA ILE A 135 -2.73 10.75 -4.86
C ILE A 135 -1.55 11.65 -5.19
N LYS A 136 -1.51 12.82 -4.55
CA LYS A 136 -0.39 13.75 -4.67
C LYS A 136 0.82 13.13 -3.98
N ILE A 137 1.59 12.38 -4.75
CA ILE A 137 3.00 12.13 -4.49
C ILE A 137 3.70 13.23 -5.28
N ASP A 138 4.49 14.03 -4.59
CA ASP A 138 4.99 15.35 -5.00
C ASP A 138 5.32 15.58 -6.48
N GLU A 139 5.10 16.84 -6.89
CA GLU A 139 5.89 17.56 -7.90
C GLU A 139 7.29 17.91 -7.37
#